data_AF-A0A8J2V1Q3-F1
#
_entry.id   AF-A0A8J2V1Q3-F1
#
_cell.length_a   1.000
_cell.length_b   1.000
_cell.length_c   1.000
_cell.angle_alpha   90.00
_cell.angle_beta   90.00
_cell.angle_gamma   90.00
#
_symmetry.space_group_name_H-M   'P 1'
#
loop_
_entity.id
_entity.type
_entity.pdbx_description
1 polymer ?
#
loop_
_entity_poly.entity_id
_entity_poly.type
_entity_poly.pdbx_seq_one_letter_code
_entity_poly.pdbx_strand_id
1 'polypeptide(L)'
;MIWNEAPIADVLAKDEFYTHELFIWFWHTYGYDQVSKMPEWVSQQDRFAECFDGKAKGKCGFKSSSSIRKALEKNSTAELSESTLKKLFEGGPPPEAITFAMKSLGTCFGDDPSLPTLDELGLFAGEFDIQVCSKPATELELRPEKLGDDLAAYRSWGVALRRYMSRPGVFDRRKECRVAPIAARPLMQEYLGRVEKREREIAAYENRSVAERVAGLNAMQIAYSLVYRTNSGEHEPTRPMPQGSFDWQANYAQKVRDGYPEPGIPQAVMDWALEQPLTRFEPVEDPFEARYRLHEAELTDEIWARHVASRLNKLAPQTPRIRVNEGCDILMNIVRNDIQFGKRTPQTRGEAEYYRLVSQSRPSWAQIMCNETPAAIFENAKTRYEVTQREKAEKANRLAEPQAPNEWDEILKGLNDYANRPSSKSGPYQPPTTRCYTTGYTESGLANRVCFEN
;
A
#
# COMPACT_ATOMS: atom_id res chain seq x y z
N MET A 1 0.43 -18.63 35.81
CA MET A 1 -0.58 -19.21 34.89
C MET A 1 0.14 -20.28 34.09
N ILE A 2 -0.06 -21.54 34.46
CA ILE A 2 0.66 -22.73 33.99
C ILE A 2 0.03 -23.13 32.65
N TRP A 3 0.76 -23.03 31.55
CA TRP A 3 0.29 -23.52 30.25
C TRP A 3 0.89 -24.90 30.03
N ASN A 4 0.02 -25.89 29.88
CA ASN A 4 0.36 -27.27 29.54
C ASN A 4 1.10 -27.32 28.20
N GLU A 5 2.41 -27.56 28.24
CA GLU A 5 3.19 -28.00 27.10
C GLU A 5 2.64 -29.37 26.68
N ALA A 6 2.12 -29.49 25.45
CA ALA A 6 1.94 -30.82 24.89
C ALA A 6 3.33 -31.49 24.82
N PRO A 7 3.52 -32.69 25.38
CA PRO A 7 4.76 -33.44 25.26
C PRO A 7 5.19 -33.47 23.79
N ILE A 8 6.48 -33.29 23.53
CA ILE A 8 7.06 -33.30 22.17
C ILE A 8 6.65 -34.58 21.39
N ALA A 9 6.41 -35.69 22.08
CA ALA A 9 5.86 -36.92 21.53
C ALA A 9 4.50 -36.73 20.83
N ASP A 10 3.58 -35.95 21.39
CA ASP A 10 2.25 -35.69 20.81
C ASP A 10 2.32 -34.81 19.55
N VAL A 11 3.42 -34.07 19.39
CA VAL A 11 3.67 -33.23 18.22
C VAL A 11 4.32 -34.02 17.10
N LEU A 12 5.24 -34.94 17.43
CA LEU A 12 5.87 -35.85 16.46
C LEU A 12 4.89 -36.87 15.89
N ALA A 13 3.82 -37.15 16.61
CA ALA A 13 2.78 -38.09 16.20
C ALA A 13 1.89 -37.63 15.06
N LYS A 14 1.80 -36.34 14.78
CA LYS A 14 0.94 -35.86 13.69
C LYS A 14 1.67 -36.08 12.36
N ASP A 15 1.02 -36.79 11.46
CA ASP A 15 1.54 -37.24 10.16
C ASP A 15 2.15 -36.11 9.28
N GLU A 16 1.79 -34.85 9.53
CA GLU A 16 2.30 -33.64 8.88
C GLU A 16 3.63 -33.08 9.45
N PHE A 17 4.13 -33.58 10.59
CA PHE A 17 5.32 -33.01 11.29
C PHE A 17 6.51 -33.95 11.43
N TYR A 18 6.44 -35.14 10.83
CA TYR A 18 7.56 -36.07 10.84
C TYR A 18 8.72 -35.60 9.96
N THR A 19 9.93 -35.60 10.53
CA THR A 19 11.20 -35.61 9.78
C THR A 19 12.12 -36.66 10.39
N HIS A 20 13.01 -37.25 9.58
CA HIS A 20 13.98 -38.21 10.10
C HIS A 20 14.89 -37.59 11.17
N GLU A 21 15.25 -36.32 11.01
CA GLU A 21 16.08 -35.57 11.94
C GLU A 21 15.41 -35.41 13.31
N LEU A 22 14.12 -35.04 13.34
CA LEU A 22 13.36 -34.93 14.59
C LEU A 22 13.17 -36.28 15.27
N PHE A 23 12.95 -37.34 14.50
CA PHE A 23 12.84 -38.69 15.03
C PHE A 23 14.17 -39.17 15.65
N ILE A 24 15.29 -38.95 14.97
CA ILE A 24 16.64 -39.28 15.47
C ILE A 24 16.96 -38.47 16.72
N TRP A 25 16.65 -37.17 16.73
CA TRP A 25 16.84 -36.32 17.91
C TRP A 25 16.02 -36.83 19.11
N PHE A 26 14.74 -37.13 18.91
CA PHE A 26 13.91 -37.63 20.00
C PHE A 26 14.40 -38.98 20.53
N TRP A 27 14.85 -39.88 19.65
CA TRP A 27 15.48 -41.13 20.06
C TRP A 27 16.77 -40.91 20.83
N HIS A 28 17.63 -40.00 20.38
CA HIS A 28 18.85 -39.65 21.09
C HIS A 28 18.58 -39.10 22.50
N THR A 29 17.64 -38.16 22.63
CA THR A 29 17.37 -37.47 23.89
C THR A 29 16.60 -38.32 24.91
N TYR A 30 15.63 -39.11 24.45
CA TYR A 30 14.68 -39.78 25.34
C TYR A 30 14.80 -41.31 25.35
N GLY A 31 15.62 -41.87 24.46
CA GLY A 31 15.80 -43.30 24.33
C GLY A 31 14.59 -44.02 23.73
N TYR A 32 14.78 -45.30 23.43
CA TYR A 32 13.80 -46.13 22.75
C TYR A 32 12.46 -46.29 23.51
N ASP A 33 12.53 -46.36 24.84
CA ASP A 33 11.36 -46.55 25.71
C ASP A 33 10.34 -45.42 25.61
N GLN A 34 10.75 -44.25 25.11
CA GLN A 34 9.88 -43.11 24.84
C GLN A 34 9.49 -43.02 23.36
N VAL A 35 10.42 -43.34 22.46
CA VAL A 35 10.17 -43.39 21.00
C VAL A 35 9.07 -44.39 20.65
N SER A 36 9.11 -45.59 21.24
CA SER A 36 8.10 -46.64 21.05
C SER A 36 6.70 -46.28 21.57
N LYS A 37 6.59 -45.22 22.36
CA LYS A 37 5.32 -44.70 22.91
C LYS A 37 4.80 -43.49 22.13
N MET A 38 5.48 -43.07 21.05
CA MET A 38 4.97 -42.00 20.20
C MET A 38 3.58 -42.38 19.65
N PRO A 39 2.60 -41.45 19.69
CA PRO A 39 1.37 -41.69 18.96
C PRO A 39 1.65 -41.85 17.46
N GLU A 40 0.86 -42.68 16.78
CA GLU A 40 1.09 -43.09 15.38
C GLU A 40 2.45 -43.81 15.13
N TRP A 41 3.05 -44.42 16.16
CA TRP A 41 4.31 -45.16 16.08
C TRP A 41 4.47 -46.04 14.83
N VAL A 42 3.41 -46.77 14.45
CA VAL A 42 3.40 -47.61 13.23
C VAL A 42 3.68 -46.81 11.96
N SER A 43 3.03 -45.66 11.79
CA SER A 43 3.24 -44.76 10.64
C SER A 43 4.67 -44.19 10.66
N GLN A 44 5.14 -43.77 11.83
CA GLN A 44 6.48 -43.18 11.98
C GLN A 44 7.61 -44.19 11.77
N GLN A 45 7.39 -45.44 12.18
CA GLN A 45 8.32 -46.55 11.98
C GLN A 45 8.45 -46.90 10.50
N ASP A 46 7.34 -46.99 9.77
CA ASP A 46 7.31 -47.25 8.33
C ASP A 46 8.06 -46.16 7.54
N ARG A 47 7.81 -44.89 7.87
CA ARG A 47 8.55 -43.76 7.30
C ARG A 47 10.04 -43.84 7.62
N PHE A 48 10.41 -44.16 8.86
CA PHE A 48 11.83 -44.31 9.25
C PHE A 48 12.53 -45.45 8.52
N ALA A 49 11.79 -46.43 7.98
CA ALA A 49 12.35 -47.53 7.19
C ALA A 49 13.09 -47.04 5.94
N GLU A 50 12.69 -45.87 5.39
CA GLU A 50 13.36 -45.23 4.25
C GLU A 50 14.85 -45.00 4.51
N CYS A 51 15.24 -44.72 5.76
CA CYS A 51 16.63 -44.49 6.14
C CYS A 51 17.54 -45.71 5.95
N PHE A 52 16.97 -46.91 5.79
CA PHE A 52 17.69 -48.17 5.57
C PHE A 52 17.60 -48.67 4.12
N ASP A 53 16.94 -47.93 3.22
CA ASP A 53 16.88 -48.26 1.80
C ASP A 53 18.28 -48.22 1.16
N GLY A 54 18.56 -49.17 0.26
CA GLY A 54 19.75 -49.14 -0.58
C GLY A 54 19.82 -47.90 -1.48
N LYS A 55 18.68 -47.29 -1.82
CA LYS A 55 18.61 -45.99 -2.53
C LYS A 55 18.83 -44.78 -1.61
N ALA A 56 18.71 -44.97 -0.29
CA ALA A 56 18.91 -43.94 0.72
C ALA A 56 20.30 -44.04 1.38
N LYS A 57 21.23 -44.82 0.82
CA LYS A 57 22.56 -45.07 1.39
C LYS A 57 23.24 -43.78 1.86
N GLY A 58 23.35 -43.61 3.18
CA GLY A 58 23.97 -42.43 3.82
C GLY A 58 23.07 -41.20 4.01
N LYS A 59 21.82 -41.20 3.51
CA LYS A 59 20.92 -40.03 3.61
C LYS A 59 20.53 -39.69 5.04
N CYS A 60 20.27 -40.70 5.87
CA CYS A 60 19.93 -40.50 7.29
C CYS A 60 21.07 -40.87 8.25
N GLY A 61 22.29 -41.08 7.75
CA GLY A 61 23.42 -41.57 8.55
C GLY A 61 23.38 -43.05 8.95
N PHE A 62 22.44 -43.85 8.44
CA PHE A 62 22.39 -45.30 8.65
C PHE A 62 23.00 -46.09 7.49
N LYS A 63 23.60 -47.25 7.81
CA LYS A 63 24.00 -48.23 6.80
C LYS A 63 22.75 -48.91 6.23
N SER A 64 22.67 -49.02 4.91
CA SER A 64 21.57 -49.69 4.23
C SER A 64 21.41 -51.12 4.73
N SER A 65 20.19 -51.51 5.10
CA SER A 65 19.88 -52.84 5.63
C SER A 65 18.46 -53.24 5.27
N SER A 66 18.32 -54.15 4.29
CA SER A 66 17.01 -54.63 3.87
C SER A 66 16.28 -55.42 4.95
N SER A 67 17.00 -56.03 5.89
CA SER A 67 16.39 -56.74 7.02
C SER A 67 15.80 -55.76 8.04
N ILE A 68 16.52 -54.68 8.38
CA ILE A 68 16.01 -53.64 9.28
C ILE A 68 14.84 -52.91 8.61
N ARG A 69 14.97 -52.54 7.33
CA ARG A 69 13.91 -51.90 6.56
C ARG A 69 12.61 -52.72 6.60
N LYS A 70 12.66 -54.00 6.21
CA LYS A 70 11.47 -54.88 6.22
C LYS A 70 10.90 -55.08 7.61
N ALA A 71 11.74 -55.08 8.64
CA ALA A 71 11.30 -55.17 10.03
C ALA A 71 10.59 -53.87 10.47
N LEU A 72 11.03 -52.70 9.97
CA LEU A 72 10.38 -51.42 10.20
C LEU A 72 9.04 -51.29 9.46
N GLU A 73 8.95 -51.76 8.20
CA GLU A 73 7.72 -51.76 7.37
C GLU A 73 6.64 -52.75 7.85
N LYS A 74 7.03 -53.79 8.62
CA LYS A 74 6.10 -54.82 9.10
C LYS A 74 5.37 -54.30 10.35
N ASN A 75 4.20 -53.68 10.11
CA ASN A 75 3.26 -53.00 11.05
C ASN A 75 2.75 -53.79 12.29
N SER A 76 3.52 -54.73 12.85
CA SER A 76 3.16 -55.51 14.04
C SER A 76 3.85 -54.95 15.28
N THR A 77 3.15 -54.07 16.00
CA THR A 77 3.59 -53.47 17.27
C THR A 77 3.51 -54.39 18.48
N ALA A 78 3.09 -55.65 18.32
CA ALA A 78 2.81 -56.51 19.47
C ALA A 78 4.07 -57.13 20.09
N GLU A 79 5.15 -57.37 19.32
CA GLU A 79 6.35 -57.98 19.87
C GLU A 79 7.61 -57.53 19.13
N LEU A 80 8.24 -56.45 19.59
CA LEU A 80 9.63 -56.11 19.26
C LEU A 80 10.64 -57.08 19.90
N SER A 81 10.22 -58.33 20.13
CA SER A 81 11.04 -59.46 20.57
C SER A 81 11.97 -59.97 19.46
N GLU A 82 11.77 -59.54 18.21
CA GLU A 82 12.72 -59.78 17.13
C GLU A 82 14.04 -59.03 17.38
N SER A 83 15.11 -59.81 17.59
CA SER A 83 16.44 -59.34 18.00
C SER A 83 17.05 -58.20 17.17
N THR A 84 16.57 -57.96 15.94
CA THR A 84 17.13 -56.99 15.01
C THR A 84 16.71 -55.54 15.34
N LEU A 85 15.43 -55.29 15.63
CA LEU A 85 14.95 -53.94 15.95
C LEU A 85 15.32 -53.54 17.38
N LYS A 86 15.26 -54.49 18.32
CA LYS A 86 15.71 -54.29 19.69
C LYS A 86 17.18 -53.86 19.75
N LYS A 87 18.06 -54.56 19.03
CA LYS A 87 19.49 -54.20 18.92
C LYS A 87 19.72 -52.84 18.25
N LEU A 88 18.89 -52.46 17.28
CA LEU A 88 19.00 -51.15 16.63
C LEU A 88 18.74 -50.03 17.64
N PHE A 89 17.67 -50.14 18.42
CA PHE A 89 17.21 -49.06 19.28
C PHE A 89 17.89 -48.99 20.66
N GLU A 90 18.42 -50.11 21.18
CA GLU A 90 19.16 -50.18 22.45
C GLU A 90 20.49 -49.40 22.43
N GLY A 91 21.14 -49.30 21.27
CA GLY A 91 22.46 -48.65 21.14
C GLY A 91 22.44 -47.13 21.02
N GLY A 92 21.26 -46.51 20.97
CA GLY A 92 21.11 -45.13 20.53
C GLY A 92 21.42 -44.95 19.03
N PRO A 93 21.08 -43.78 18.44
CA PRO A 93 21.41 -43.53 17.04
C PRO A 93 22.93 -43.46 16.84
N PRO A 94 23.47 -43.96 15.72
CA PRO A 94 24.89 -43.87 15.43
C PRO A 94 25.35 -42.41 15.22
N PRO A 95 26.63 -42.09 15.46
CA PRO A 95 27.16 -40.72 15.32
C PRO A 95 26.85 -40.06 13.97
N GLU A 96 26.85 -40.83 12.87
CA GLU A 96 26.52 -40.32 11.54
C GLU A 96 25.04 -39.93 11.40
N ALA A 97 24.13 -40.64 12.08
CA ALA A 97 22.71 -40.30 12.11
C ALA A 97 22.46 -39.08 13.01
N ILE A 98 23.16 -38.99 14.13
CA ILE A 98 23.14 -37.81 15.00
C ILE A 98 23.65 -36.60 14.22
N THR A 99 24.77 -36.72 13.51
CA THR A 99 25.32 -35.65 12.65
C THR A 99 24.32 -35.20 11.58
N PHE A 100 23.65 -36.16 10.93
CA PHE A 100 22.59 -35.85 9.97
C PHE A 100 21.46 -35.04 10.62
N ALA A 101 20.98 -35.45 11.80
CA ALA A 101 19.92 -34.73 12.51
C ALA A 101 20.37 -33.35 13.03
N MET A 102 21.62 -33.23 13.47
CA MET A 102 22.22 -32.00 13.96
C MET A 102 22.36 -30.93 12.88
N LYS A 103 22.68 -31.30 11.63
CA LYS A 103 22.71 -30.34 10.50
C LYS A 103 21.39 -29.58 10.36
N SER A 104 20.28 -30.22 10.74
CA SER A 104 18.94 -29.66 10.65
C SER A 104 18.45 -29.00 11.95
N LEU A 105 18.88 -29.48 13.11
CA LEU A 105 18.31 -29.10 14.42
C LEU A 105 19.26 -28.31 15.34
N GLY A 106 20.56 -28.23 15.02
CA GLY A 106 21.53 -27.43 15.76
C GLY A 106 21.63 -27.78 17.25
N THR A 107 21.52 -26.77 18.12
CA THR A 107 21.74 -26.86 19.58
C THR A 107 20.75 -27.73 20.36
N CYS A 108 19.75 -28.32 19.70
CA CYS A 108 18.81 -29.23 20.36
C CYS A 108 19.47 -30.48 20.96
N PHE A 109 20.70 -30.81 20.55
CA PHE A 109 21.48 -31.95 21.05
C PHE A 109 22.35 -31.65 22.29
N GLY A 110 22.53 -30.38 22.69
CA GLY A 110 23.35 -30.00 23.85
C GLY A 110 24.88 -30.11 23.63
N ASP A 111 25.64 -29.78 24.68
CA ASP A 111 27.11 -29.82 24.71
C ASP A 111 27.65 -31.25 24.93
N ASP A 112 27.30 -32.20 24.06
CA ASP A 112 27.94 -33.52 24.07
C ASP A 112 29.31 -33.44 23.36
N PRO A 113 30.43 -33.70 24.07
CA PRO A 113 31.78 -33.55 23.53
C PRO A 113 32.14 -34.55 22.43
N SER A 114 31.29 -35.55 22.15
CA SER A 114 31.41 -36.46 21.01
C SER A 114 30.79 -35.92 19.72
N LEU A 115 30.15 -34.74 19.78
CA LEU A 115 29.43 -34.15 18.66
C LEU A 115 30.25 -33.08 17.91
N PRO A 116 30.01 -32.89 16.59
CA PRO A 116 30.60 -31.80 15.83
C PRO A 116 30.15 -30.43 16.34
N THR A 117 31.04 -29.44 16.25
CA THR A 117 30.72 -28.03 16.54
C THR A 117 29.71 -27.45 15.55
N LEU A 118 29.01 -26.38 15.93
CA LEU A 118 28.02 -25.72 15.04
C LEU A 118 28.65 -25.28 13.71
N ASP A 119 29.88 -24.74 13.75
CA ASP A 119 30.62 -24.32 12.54
C ASP A 119 30.93 -25.52 11.62
N GLU A 120 31.29 -26.68 12.18
CA GLU A 120 31.50 -27.92 11.42
C GLU A 120 30.21 -28.45 10.77
N LEU A 121 29.05 -28.06 11.31
CA LEU A 121 27.73 -28.36 10.76
C LEU A 121 27.22 -27.28 9.79
N GLY A 122 28.02 -26.25 9.51
CA GLY A 122 27.65 -25.11 8.67
C GLY A 122 26.56 -24.23 9.27
N LEU A 123 26.43 -24.25 10.59
CA LEU A 123 25.53 -23.42 11.39
C LEU A 123 26.34 -22.37 12.15
N PHE A 124 25.76 -21.20 12.42
CA PHE A 124 26.37 -20.19 13.26
C PHE A 124 25.41 -19.76 14.38
N ALA A 125 25.97 -19.47 15.54
CA ALA A 125 25.23 -18.95 16.68
C ALA A 125 25.20 -17.41 16.69
N GLY A 126 24.13 -16.84 17.21
CA GLY A 126 24.02 -15.39 17.46
C GLY A 126 22.66 -15.01 18.02
N GLU A 127 22.53 -13.77 18.50
CA GLU A 127 21.25 -13.25 19.01
C GLU A 127 20.53 -12.50 17.88
N PHE A 128 19.71 -13.22 17.10
CA PHE A 128 18.92 -12.63 16.02
C PHE A 128 17.46 -12.49 16.42
N ASP A 129 16.82 -11.38 16.05
CA ASP A 129 15.35 -11.31 16.12
C ASP A 129 14.75 -12.46 15.29
N ILE A 130 13.76 -13.16 15.86
CA ILE A 130 13.04 -14.24 15.19
C ILE A 130 12.52 -13.84 13.80
N GLN A 131 12.21 -12.55 13.57
CA GLN A 131 11.82 -12.02 12.25
C GLN A 131 12.94 -12.13 11.21
N VAL A 132 14.20 -11.96 11.61
CA VAL A 132 15.37 -12.07 10.72
C VAL A 132 15.52 -13.50 10.22
N CYS A 133 15.36 -14.49 11.11
CA CYS A 133 15.43 -15.90 10.73
C CYS A 133 14.16 -16.40 10.02
N SER A 134 13.02 -15.72 10.18
CA SER A 134 11.76 -16.11 9.53
C SER A 134 11.83 -16.14 8.02
N LYS A 135 12.58 -15.19 7.42
CA LYS A 135 12.70 -15.02 5.98
C LYS A 135 13.42 -16.20 5.31
N PRO A 136 14.68 -16.54 5.68
CA PRO A 136 15.33 -17.71 5.10
C PRO A 136 14.56 -19.00 5.40
N ALA A 137 13.90 -19.10 6.56
CA ALA A 137 13.09 -20.25 6.90
C ALA A 137 11.84 -20.40 6.02
N THR A 138 11.17 -19.30 5.68
CA THR A 138 10.04 -19.30 4.71
C THR A 138 10.51 -19.66 3.30
N GLU A 139 11.64 -19.15 2.84
CA GLU A 139 12.18 -19.50 1.51
C GLU A 139 12.58 -20.99 1.46
N LEU A 140 13.19 -21.52 2.52
CA LEU A 140 13.55 -22.93 2.64
C LEU A 140 12.33 -23.87 2.67
N GLU A 141 11.26 -23.47 3.34
CA GLU A 141 10.02 -24.24 3.42
C GLU A 141 9.27 -24.26 2.09
N LEU A 142 9.10 -23.08 1.48
CA LEU A 142 8.19 -22.88 0.35
C LEU A 142 8.84 -23.04 -1.02
N ARG A 143 10.15 -22.75 -1.14
CA ARG A 143 10.85 -22.64 -2.43
C ARG A 143 12.32 -23.13 -2.37
N PRO A 144 12.60 -24.31 -1.80
CA PRO A 144 13.97 -24.81 -1.68
C PRO A 144 14.69 -24.95 -3.03
N GLU A 145 13.93 -25.19 -4.11
CA GLU A 145 14.46 -25.32 -5.48
C GLU A 145 15.03 -24.03 -6.08
N LYS A 146 14.73 -22.87 -5.47
CA LYS A 146 15.23 -21.56 -5.91
C LYS A 146 16.46 -21.11 -5.11
N LEU A 147 16.90 -21.92 -4.16
CA LEU A 147 18.05 -21.65 -3.30
C LEU A 147 19.26 -22.42 -3.84
N GLY A 148 20.47 -21.89 -3.62
CA GLY A 148 21.69 -22.63 -3.92
C GLY A 148 21.77 -23.92 -3.09
N ASP A 149 22.43 -24.96 -3.63
CA ASP A 149 22.53 -26.29 -3.02
C ASP A 149 22.95 -26.24 -1.54
N ASP A 150 23.87 -25.32 -1.21
CA ASP A 150 24.37 -25.10 0.15
C ASP A 150 23.28 -24.67 1.14
N LEU A 151 22.31 -23.85 0.70
CA LEU A 151 21.22 -23.41 1.56
C LEU A 151 20.07 -24.43 1.58
N ALA A 152 19.76 -25.04 0.44
CA ALA A 152 18.72 -26.05 0.31
C ALA A 152 18.95 -27.27 1.22
N ALA A 153 20.21 -27.60 1.52
CA ALA A 153 20.59 -28.63 2.49
C ALA A 153 20.01 -28.42 3.90
N TYR A 154 19.62 -27.19 4.25
CA TYR A 154 19.05 -26.83 5.56
C TYR A 154 17.53 -26.68 5.53
N ARG A 155 16.83 -27.30 4.58
CA ARG A 155 15.35 -27.24 4.48
C ARG A 155 14.66 -27.59 5.81
N SER A 156 15.14 -28.63 6.47
CA SER A 156 14.59 -29.10 7.75
C SER A 156 14.75 -28.05 8.87
N TRP A 157 15.81 -27.24 8.87
CA TRP A 157 15.95 -26.10 9.78
C TRP A 157 14.85 -25.05 9.52
N GLY A 158 14.58 -24.73 8.25
CA GLY A 158 13.53 -23.78 7.88
C GLY A 158 12.14 -24.24 8.33
N VAL A 159 11.83 -25.51 8.13
CA VAL A 159 10.59 -26.15 8.61
C VAL A 159 10.48 -26.09 10.13
N ALA A 160 11.54 -26.49 10.85
CA ALA A 160 11.56 -26.49 12.31
C ALA A 160 11.37 -25.08 12.90
N LEU A 161 12.07 -24.08 12.34
CA LEU A 161 11.96 -22.71 12.80
C LEU A 161 10.59 -22.11 12.51
N ARG A 162 10.06 -22.27 11.29
CA ARG A 162 8.70 -21.81 10.94
C ARG A 162 7.64 -22.41 11.85
N ARG A 163 7.81 -23.68 12.23
CA ARG A 163 6.93 -24.34 13.18
C ARG A 163 7.04 -23.76 14.58
N TYR A 164 8.26 -23.52 15.08
CA TYR A 164 8.48 -22.80 16.33
C TYR A 164 7.78 -21.44 16.31
N MET A 165 7.94 -20.67 15.24
CA MET A 165 7.32 -19.36 15.04
C MET A 165 5.78 -19.40 15.00
N SER A 166 5.20 -20.48 14.48
CA SER A 166 3.74 -20.64 14.41
C SER A 166 3.04 -20.88 15.76
N ARG A 167 3.80 -21.08 16.84
CA ARG A 167 3.24 -21.28 18.19
C ARG A 167 2.70 -19.96 18.77
N PRO A 168 1.54 -19.99 19.47
CA PRO A 168 1.01 -18.81 20.16
C PRO A 168 2.06 -18.19 21.10
N GLY A 169 2.25 -16.86 21.00
CA GLY A 169 3.20 -16.12 21.82
C GLY A 169 4.68 -16.25 21.42
N VAL A 170 5.01 -16.87 20.27
CA VAL A 170 6.39 -16.90 19.74
C VAL A 170 6.71 -15.73 18.80
N PHE A 171 5.70 -15.10 18.20
CA PHE A 171 5.82 -13.85 17.44
C PHE A 171 6.02 -12.59 18.31
N ASP A 172 6.72 -12.71 19.43
CA ASP A 172 7.13 -11.56 20.23
C ASP A 172 8.47 -11.04 19.69
N ARG A 173 8.58 -9.72 19.45
CA ARG A 173 9.78 -9.04 18.92
C ARG A 173 11.03 -9.19 19.80
N ARG A 174 10.88 -9.82 20.97
CA ARG A 174 11.95 -10.05 21.95
C ARG A 174 12.47 -11.48 21.98
N LYS A 175 11.94 -12.39 21.14
CA LYS A 175 12.41 -13.78 21.09
C LYS A 175 13.52 -13.93 20.07
N GLU A 176 14.60 -14.56 20.51
CA GLU A 176 15.83 -14.73 19.74
C GLU A 176 15.83 -16.05 18.98
N CYS A 177 16.11 -15.99 17.68
CA CYS A 177 16.65 -17.11 16.93
C CYS A 177 18.14 -17.20 17.24
N ARG A 178 18.56 -18.31 17.86
CA ARG A 178 19.94 -18.47 18.36
C ARG A 178 20.91 -19.13 17.39
N VAL A 179 20.40 -19.81 16.37
CA VAL A 179 21.19 -20.60 15.41
C VAL A 179 20.57 -20.50 14.03
N ALA A 180 21.39 -20.25 13.02
CA ALA A 180 20.99 -20.24 11.62
C ALA A 180 22.07 -20.88 10.72
N PRO A 181 21.71 -21.37 9.51
CA PRO A 181 22.68 -21.84 8.53
C PRO A 181 23.58 -20.71 8.05
N ILE A 182 24.89 -20.93 7.97
CA ILE A 182 25.85 -19.93 7.45
C ILE A 182 25.45 -19.48 6.04
N ALA A 183 24.96 -20.40 5.21
CA ALA A 183 24.43 -20.11 3.88
C ALA A 183 23.21 -19.17 3.87
N ALA A 184 22.49 -19.03 4.98
CA ALA A 184 21.35 -18.11 5.12
C ALA A 184 21.79 -16.67 5.46
N ARG A 185 23.06 -16.45 5.81
CA ARG A 185 23.59 -15.14 6.24
C ARG A 185 23.35 -14.02 5.22
N PRO A 186 23.53 -14.19 3.90
CA PRO A 186 23.23 -13.14 2.93
C PRO A 186 21.75 -12.72 2.94
N LEU A 187 20.83 -13.67 3.04
CA LEU A 187 19.38 -13.40 3.10
C LEU A 187 18.99 -12.66 4.39
N MET A 188 19.60 -13.04 5.51
CA MET A 188 19.41 -12.38 6.80
C MET A 188 19.93 -10.93 6.76
N GLN A 189 21.10 -10.68 6.18
CA GLN A 189 21.67 -9.34 6.00
C GLN A 189 20.82 -8.46 5.06
N GLU A 190 20.34 -9.00 3.94
CA GLU A 190 19.43 -8.29 3.04
C GLU A 190 18.14 -7.88 3.75
N TYR A 191 17.59 -8.77 4.59
CA TYR A 191 16.40 -8.46 5.37
C TYR A 191 16.66 -7.33 6.38
N LEU A 192 17.75 -7.40 7.14
CA LEU A 192 18.15 -6.34 8.08
C LEU A 192 18.32 -5.01 7.37
N GLY A 193 19.01 -4.97 6.23
CA GLY A 193 19.18 -3.76 5.43
C GLY A 193 17.85 -3.16 4.96
N ARG A 194 16.84 -3.99 4.63
CA ARG A 194 15.49 -3.51 4.29
C ARG A 194 14.73 -2.96 5.49
N VAL A 195 14.83 -3.62 6.65
CA VAL A 195 14.20 -3.15 7.90
C VAL A 195 14.79 -1.81 8.28
N GLU A 196 16.12 -1.70 8.34
CA GLU A 196 16.80 -0.43 8.62
C GLU A 196 16.42 0.67 7.63
N LYS A 197 16.38 0.34 6.33
CA LYS A 197 15.97 1.30 5.30
C LYS A 197 14.55 1.81 5.57
N ARG A 198 13.61 0.90 5.85
CA ARG A 198 12.22 1.25 6.15
C ARG A 198 12.10 2.08 7.42
N GLU A 199 12.85 1.75 8.47
CA GLU A 199 12.89 2.52 9.71
C GLU A 199 13.45 3.92 9.48
N ARG A 200 14.51 4.06 8.67
CA ARG A 200 15.04 5.36 8.26
C ARG A 200 14.04 6.17 7.44
N GLU A 201 13.30 5.53 6.53
CA GLU A 201 12.24 6.18 5.75
C GLU A 201 11.08 6.68 6.63
N ILE A 202 10.64 5.86 7.60
CA ILE A 202 9.62 6.24 8.58
C ILE A 202 10.13 7.40 9.44
N ALA A 203 11.34 7.28 9.98
CA ALA A 203 11.94 8.34 10.79
C ALA A 203 12.11 9.64 9.99
N ALA A 204 12.51 9.57 8.73
CA ALA A 204 12.60 10.73 7.85
C ALA A 204 11.22 11.36 7.60
N TYR A 205 10.20 10.53 7.37
CA TYR A 205 8.81 10.98 7.19
C TYR A 205 8.25 11.65 8.45
N GLU A 206 8.50 11.08 9.62
CA GLU A 206 8.06 11.63 10.91
C GLU A 206 8.79 12.93 11.27
N ASN A 207 10.06 13.06 10.88
CA ASN A 207 10.89 14.25 11.16
C ASN A 207 10.82 15.33 10.06
N ARG A 208 9.87 15.25 9.13
CA ARG A 208 9.62 16.32 8.15
C ARG A 208 9.34 17.65 8.85
N SER A 209 9.89 18.70 8.27
CA SER A 209 9.64 20.08 8.71
C SER A 209 8.17 20.47 8.52
N VAL A 210 7.71 21.47 9.28
CA VAL A 210 6.36 22.05 9.11
C VAL A 210 6.15 22.52 7.67
N ALA A 211 7.17 23.13 7.05
CA ALA A 211 7.10 23.62 5.68
C ALA A 211 6.81 22.49 4.67
N GLU A 212 7.43 21.33 4.84
CA GLU A 212 7.17 20.16 4.00
C GLU A 212 5.77 19.57 4.24
N ARG A 213 5.29 19.57 5.48
CA ARG A 213 3.97 19.04 5.86
C ARG A 213 2.81 19.87 5.28
N VAL A 214 3.00 21.18 5.14
CA VAL A 214 1.98 22.10 4.61
C VAL A 214 2.20 22.48 3.15
N ALA A 215 3.24 21.95 2.51
CA ALA A 215 3.58 22.29 1.13
C ALA A 215 2.40 21.99 0.18
N GLY A 216 2.01 23.01 -0.58
CA GLY A 216 0.90 22.90 -1.54
C GLY A 216 -0.51 22.97 -0.94
N LEU A 217 -0.64 23.05 0.39
CA LEU A 217 -1.93 23.22 1.05
C LEU A 217 -2.29 24.70 1.18
N ASN A 218 -3.60 24.99 1.10
CA ASN A 218 -4.14 26.31 1.44
C ASN A 218 -4.72 26.32 2.86
N ALA A 219 -5.05 27.52 3.36
CA ALA A 219 -5.60 27.71 4.70
C ALA A 219 -6.86 26.87 4.97
N MET A 220 -7.71 26.66 3.95
CA MET A 220 -8.93 25.85 4.07
C MET A 220 -8.61 24.38 4.36
N GLN A 221 -7.67 23.82 3.60
CA GLN A 221 -7.24 22.42 3.76
C GLN A 221 -6.55 22.19 5.10
N ILE A 222 -5.75 23.15 5.56
CA ILE A 222 -5.08 23.08 6.86
C ILE A 222 -6.11 23.14 7.99
N ALA A 223 -7.00 24.13 7.99
CA ALA A 223 -8.03 24.29 9.01
C ALA A 223 -8.99 23.10 9.06
N TYR A 224 -9.43 22.60 7.90
CA TYR A 224 -10.30 21.43 7.82
C TYR A 224 -9.61 20.20 8.42
N SER A 225 -8.35 19.97 8.05
CA SER A 225 -7.58 18.81 8.54
C SER A 225 -7.36 18.88 10.05
N LEU A 226 -7.08 20.07 10.61
CA LEU A 226 -6.95 20.26 12.06
C LEU A 226 -8.26 19.96 12.78
N VAL A 227 -9.37 20.57 12.37
CA VAL A 227 -10.68 20.34 13.00
C VAL A 227 -11.12 18.88 12.86
N TYR A 228 -10.97 18.29 11.69
CA TYR A 228 -11.30 16.88 11.44
C TYR A 228 -10.49 15.97 12.38
N ARG A 229 -9.17 16.15 12.43
CA ARG A 229 -8.29 15.30 13.24
C ARG A 229 -8.53 15.48 14.73
N THR A 230 -8.82 16.69 15.20
CA THR A 230 -9.22 16.93 16.59
C THR A 230 -10.53 16.22 16.91
N ASN A 231 -11.53 16.27 16.03
CA ASN A 231 -12.79 15.56 16.23
C ASN A 231 -12.63 14.03 16.22
N SER A 232 -11.65 13.49 15.49
CA SER A 232 -11.31 12.06 15.51
C SER A 232 -10.40 11.62 16.66
N GLY A 233 -9.88 12.56 17.46
CA GLY A 233 -8.91 12.27 18.52
C GLY A 233 -7.46 12.06 18.05
N GLU A 234 -7.16 12.37 16.79
CA GLU A 234 -5.83 12.24 16.17
C GLU A 234 -4.94 13.48 16.33
N HIS A 235 -5.54 14.63 16.66
CA HIS A 235 -4.83 15.88 16.95
C HIS A 235 -5.17 16.37 18.35
N GLU A 236 -4.15 16.56 19.19
CA GLU A 236 -4.28 17.17 20.52
C GLU A 236 -4.24 18.70 20.40
N PRO A 237 -5.34 19.41 20.71
CA PRO A 237 -5.42 20.83 20.48
C PRO A 237 -4.82 21.63 21.65
N THR A 238 -4.24 22.80 21.38
CA THR A 238 -3.67 23.69 22.42
C THR A 238 -4.73 24.30 23.33
N ARG A 239 -5.97 24.42 22.84
CA ARG A 239 -7.15 24.84 23.58
C ARG A 239 -8.41 24.25 22.95
N PRO A 240 -9.55 24.22 23.67
CA PRO A 240 -10.80 23.69 23.14
C PRO A 240 -11.19 24.31 21.80
N MET A 241 -11.75 23.49 20.91
CA MET A 241 -12.28 23.96 19.63
C MET A 241 -13.42 24.95 19.85
N PRO A 242 -13.49 26.02 19.05
CA PRO A 242 -14.56 26.99 19.14
C PRO A 242 -15.91 26.35 18.78
N GLN A 243 -16.99 26.90 19.36
CA GLN A 243 -18.34 26.46 19.06
C GLN A 243 -18.65 26.62 17.56
N GLY A 244 -19.31 25.62 16.96
CA GLY A 244 -19.62 25.59 15.53
C GLY A 244 -18.52 25.03 14.62
N SER A 245 -17.35 24.65 15.17
CA SER A 245 -16.28 23.99 14.38
C SER A 245 -16.75 22.67 13.76
N PHE A 246 -17.51 21.88 14.51
CA PHE A 246 -18.07 20.61 14.05
C PHE A 246 -19.05 20.81 12.89
N ASP A 247 -19.99 21.75 13.03
CA ASP A 247 -20.98 22.05 11.99
C ASP A 247 -20.31 22.59 10.73
N TRP A 248 -19.28 23.43 10.88
CA TRP A 248 -18.49 23.92 9.76
C TRP A 248 -17.73 22.78 9.05
N GLN A 249 -17.09 21.87 9.79
CA GLN A 249 -16.41 20.71 9.21
C GLN A 249 -17.39 19.82 8.44
N ALA A 250 -18.57 19.54 9.01
CA ALA A 250 -19.61 18.75 8.35
C ALA A 250 -20.10 19.42 7.07
N ASN A 251 -20.34 20.74 7.12
CA ASN A 251 -20.74 21.54 5.96
C ASN A 251 -19.66 21.55 4.87
N TYR A 252 -18.39 21.73 5.24
CA TYR A 252 -17.26 21.63 4.32
C TYR A 252 -17.22 20.27 3.64
N ALA A 253 -17.24 19.20 4.43
CA ALA A 253 -17.17 17.83 3.93
C ALA A 253 -18.30 17.56 2.93
N GLN A 254 -19.53 17.96 3.25
CA GLN A 254 -20.67 17.81 2.36
C GLN A 254 -20.53 18.64 1.08
N LYS A 255 -20.27 19.96 1.19
CA LYS A 255 -20.20 20.85 0.04
C LYS A 255 -19.10 20.46 -0.93
N VAL A 256 -17.90 20.22 -0.43
CA VAL A 256 -16.75 19.86 -1.27
C VAL A 256 -16.99 18.51 -1.94
N ARG A 257 -17.48 17.52 -1.19
CA ARG A 257 -17.87 16.20 -1.74
C ARG A 257 -18.92 16.28 -2.85
N ASP A 258 -19.81 17.27 -2.78
CA ASP A 258 -20.88 17.51 -3.77
C ASP A 258 -20.47 18.52 -4.87
N GLY A 259 -19.18 18.86 -4.94
CA GLY A 259 -18.58 19.72 -5.96
C GLY A 259 -18.83 21.22 -5.76
N TYR A 260 -19.46 21.64 -4.68
CA TYR A 260 -19.73 23.04 -4.40
C TYR A 260 -18.48 23.82 -3.95
N PRO A 261 -18.51 25.16 -4.03
CA PRO A 261 -17.48 26.00 -3.41
C PRO A 261 -17.33 25.71 -1.91
N GLU A 262 -16.08 25.77 -1.46
CA GLU A 262 -15.71 25.64 -0.05
C GLU A 262 -16.44 26.72 0.77
N PRO A 263 -17.13 26.38 1.87
CA PRO A 263 -17.71 27.39 2.77
C PRO A 263 -16.60 28.28 3.35
N GLY A 264 -16.89 29.53 3.68
CA GLY A 264 -15.91 30.38 4.38
C GLY A 264 -15.52 29.80 5.74
N ILE A 265 -14.28 30.02 6.18
CA ILE A 265 -13.82 29.64 7.52
C ILE A 265 -14.38 30.65 8.52
N PRO A 266 -15.13 30.22 9.56
CA PRO A 266 -15.52 31.10 10.65
C PRO A 266 -14.29 31.70 11.32
N GLN A 267 -14.30 32.98 11.65
CA GLN A 267 -13.13 33.67 12.21
C GLN A 267 -12.58 32.96 13.45
N ALA A 268 -13.45 32.51 14.36
CA ALA A 268 -13.03 31.77 15.55
C ALA A 268 -12.28 30.47 15.23
N VAL A 269 -12.69 29.75 14.17
CA VAL A 269 -12.02 28.53 13.69
C VAL A 269 -10.66 28.87 13.08
N MET A 270 -10.57 29.96 12.33
CA MET A 270 -9.30 30.43 11.77
C MET A 270 -8.31 30.81 12.87
N ASP A 271 -8.74 31.61 13.85
CA ASP A 271 -7.89 32.04 14.96
C ASP A 271 -7.42 30.82 15.76
N TRP A 272 -8.32 29.87 16.03
CA TRP A 272 -7.96 28.61 16.67
C TRP A 272 -6.95 27.79 15.85
N ALA A 273 -7.11 27.70 14.53
CA ALA A 273 -6.22 26.94 13.66
C ALA A 273 -4.81 27.53 13.60
N LEU A 274 -4.69 28.87 13.63
CA LEU A 274 -3.39 29.56 13.64
C LEU A 274 -2.58 29.32 14.93
N GLU A 275 -3.25 28.97 16.02
CA GLU A 275 -2.61 28.65 17.31
C GLU A 275 -2.19 27.17 17.43
N GLN A 276 -2.56 26.30 16.47
CA GLN A 276 -2.28 24.88 16.56
C GLN A 276 -0.84 24.54 16.13
N PRO A 277 -0.16 23.61 16.82
CA PRO A 277 1.15 23.15 16.42
C PRO A 277 1.05 22.31 15.14
N LEU A 278 1.87 22.66 14.14
CA LEU A 278 1.92 21.95 12.86
C LEU A 278 3.06 20.93 12.79
N THR A 279 3.80 20.73 13.89
CA THR A 279 4.98 19.83 13.95
C THR A 279 4.61 18.36 13.68
N ARG A 280 3.38 17.96 14.00
CA ARG A 280 2.83 16.63 13.72
C ARG A 280 1.61 16.67 12.79
N PHE A 281 1.39 17.81 12.14
CA PHE A 281 0.26 17.98 11.22
C PHE A 281 0.41 17.03 10.02
N GLU A 282 -0.71 16.41 9.66
CA GLU A 282 -0.87 15.67 8.40
C GLU A 282 -2.19 16.12 7.75
N PRO A 283 -2.22 16.35 6.43
CA PRO A 283 -3.46 16.68 5.76
C PRO A 283 -4.44 15.51 5.81
N VAL A 284 -5.73 15.83 5.78
CA VAL A 284 -6.81 14.89 5.48
C VAL A 284 -7.04 14.91 3.96
N GLU A 285 -7.38 13.76 3.38
CA GLU A 285 -7.73 13.67 1.96
C GLU A 285 -8.90 14.62 1.64
N ASP A 286 -8.85 15.29 0.48
CA ASP A 286 -9.93 16.18 0.06
C ASP A 286 -11.24 15.37 -0.10
N PRO A 287 -12.39 15.85 0.45
CA PRO A 287 -13.64 15.10 0.41
C PRO A 287 -14.13 14.74 -1.00
N PHE A 288 -13.81 15.56 -2.01
CA PHE A 288 -14.16 15.25 -3.39
C PHE A 288 -13.23 14.18 -3.96
N GLU A 289 -11.92 14.30 -3.75
CA GLU A 289 -10.94 13.30 -4.20
C GLU A 289 -11.20 11.93 -3.54
N ALA A 290 -11.54 11.90 -2.24
CA ALA A 290 -11.96 10.68 -1.55
C ALA A 290 -13.20 10.04 -2.19
N ARG A 291 -14.23 10.84 -2.54
CA ARG A 291 -15.41 10.35 -3.26
C ARG A 291 -15.08 9.86 -4.66
N TYR A 292 -14.24 10.59 -5.39
CA TYR A 292 -13.81 10.19 -6.73
C TYR A 292 -13.11 8.83 -6.69
N ARG A 293 -12.20 8.62 -5.73
CA ARG A 293 -11.46 7.36 -5.56
C ARG A 293 -12.33 6.18 -5.13
N LEU A 294 -13.28 6.39 -4.22
CA LEU A 294 -14.07 5.31 -3.61
C LEU A 294 -15.41 5.05 -4.32
N HIS A 295 -16.01 6.09 -4.90
CA HIS A 295 -17.39 6.12 -5.39
C HIS A 295 -17.50 6.83 -6.76
N GLU A 296 -16.53 6.61 -7.65
CA GLU A 296 -16.47 7.28 -8.97
C GLU A 296 -17.75 7.11 -9.79
N ALA A 297 -18.43 5.96 -9.67
CA ALA A 297 -19.68 5.67 -10.38
C ALA A 297 -20.86 6.54 -9.91
N GLU A 298 -20.79 7.13 -8.71
CA GLU A 298 -21.82 7.99 -8.13
C GLU A 298 -21.63 9.48 -8.49
N LEU A 299 -20.57 9.80 -9.24
CA LEU A 299 -20.33 11.15 -9.72
C LEU A 299 -21.16 11.40 -10.97
N THR A 300 -22.16 12.27 -10.83
CA THR A 300 -22.97 12.75 -11.96
C THR A 300 -22.25 13.86 -12.72
N ASP A 301 -22.63 14.06 -13.96
CA ASP A 301 -22.19 15.17 -14.81
C ASP A 301 -22.36 16.53 -14.12
N GLU A 302 -23.46 16.71 -13.38
CA GLU A 302 -23.74 17.95 -12.66
C GLU A 302 -22.74 18.18 -11.50
N ILE A 303 -22.43 17.13 -10.73
CA ILE A 303 -21.46 17.21 -9.63
C ILE A 303 -20.06 17.49 -10.16
N TRP A 304 -19.67 16.82 -11.26
CA TRP A 304 -18.40 17.06 -11.92
C TRP A 304 -18.31 18.49 -12.45
N ALA A 305 -19.35 19.00 -13.12
CA ALA A 305 -19.39 20.37 -13.62
C ALA A 305 -19.26 21.40 -12.50
N ARG A 306 -19.96 21.21 -11.38
CA ARG A 306 -19.82 22.06 -10.19
C ARG A 306 -18.39 22.04 -9.66
N HIS A 307 -17.79 20.85 -9.55
CA HIS A 307 -16.41 20.70 -9.09
C HIS A 307 -15.40 21.44 -9.99
N VAL A 308 -15.47 21.23 -11.30
CA VAL A 308 -14.61 21.91 -12.28
C VAL A 308 -14.71 23.44 -12.13
N ALA A 309 -15.93 23.97 -12.14
CA ALA A 309 -16.16 25.39 -11.99
C ALA A 309 -15.65 25.93 -10.64
N SER A 310 -15.89 25.20 -9.55
CA SER A 310 -15.42 25.54 -8.20
C SER A 310 -13.89 25.65 -8.14
N ARG A 311 -13.17 24.64 -8.66
CA ARG A 311 -11.71 24.58 -8.67
C ARG A 311 -11.08 25.68 -9.51
N LEU A 312 -11.62 25.92 -10.71
CA LEU A 312 -11.12 26.97 -11.60
C LEU A 312 -11.40 28.36 -11.04
N ASN A 313 -12.59 28.61 -10.48
CA ASN A 313 -12.89 29.87 -9.80
C ASN A 313 -11.95 30.13 -8.63
N LYS A 314 -11.55 29.10 -7.89
CA LYS A 314 -10.63 29.22 -6.76
C LYS A 314 -9.21 29.55 -7.20
N LEU A 315 -8.67 28.85 -8.18
CA LEU A 315 -7.26 28.98 -8.59
C LEU A 315 -7.02 30.07 -9.64
N ALA A 316 -8.08 30.49 -10.35
CA ALA A 316 -8.00 31.41 -11.46
C ALA A 316 -9.31 32.22 -11.64
N PRO A 317 -9.74 33.00 -10.63
CA PRO A 317 -11.02 33.72 -10.65
C PRO A 317 -11.15 34.75 -11.77
N GLN A 318 -10.02 35.30 -12.23
CA GLN A 318 -9.97 36.35 -13.25
C GLN A 318 -9.63 35.82 -14.65
N THR A 319 -9.41 34.51 -14.79
CA THR A 319 -9.08 33.93 -16.09
C THR A 319 -10.36 33.87 -16.94
N PRO A 320 -10.39 34.51 -18.12
CA PRO A 320 -11.53 34.43 -19.02
C PRO A 320 -11.72 32.99 -19.49
N ARG A 321 -12.96 32.53 -19.46
CA ARG A 321 -13.36 31.18 -19.90
C ARG A 321 -14.26 31.30 -21.11
N ILE A 322 -14.09 30.36 -22.04
CA ILE A 322 -14.85 30.27 -23.27
C ILE A 322 -15.69 29.00 -23.21
N ARG A 323 -16.97 29.13 -23.55
CA ARG A 323 -17.86 27.99 -23.73
C ARG A 323 -17.76 27.50 -25.17
N VAL A 324 -17.28 26.28 -25.36
CA VAL A 324 -17.09 25.66 -26.68
C VAL A 324 -18.17 24.60 -26.89
N ASN A 325 -19.19 24.92 -27.67
CA ASN A 325 -20.26 23.98 -28.02
C ASN A 325 -19.91 23.18 -29.28
N GLU A 326 -19.47 23.86 -30.33
CA GLU A 326 -19.07 23.26 -31.60
C GLU A 326 -17.55 23.01 -31.62
N GLY A 327 -17.13 21.84 -32.09
CA GLY A 327 -15.71 21.44 -32.11
C GLY A 327 -15.11 21.07 -30.74
N CYS A 328 -15.96 20.76 -29.75
CA CYS A 328 -15.51 20.33 -28.43
C CYS A 328 -14.66 19.04 -28.49
N ASP A 329 -15.04 18.09 -29.34
CA ASP A 329 -14.27 16.87 -29.62
C ASP A 329 -12.86 17.18 -30.15
N ILE A 330 -12.74 18.14 -31.06
CA ILE A 330 -11.45 18.59 -31.61
C ILE A 330 -10.60 19.26 -30.53
N LEU A 331 -11.18 20.19 -29.77
CA LEU A 331 -10.51 20.86 -28.65
C LEU A 331 -10.00 19.83 -27.64
N MET A 332 -10.86 18.90 -27.20
CA MET A 332 -10.50 17.90 -26.20
C MET A 332 -9.45 16.92 -26.71
N ASN A 333 -9.46 16.59 -28.00
CA ASN A 333 -8.40 15.78 -28.60
C ASN A 333 -7.04 16.49 -28.52
N ILE A 334 -6.97 17.77 -28.91
CA ILE A 334 -5.74 18.56 -28.84
C ILE A 334 -5.26 18.71 -27.39
N VAL A 335 -6.15 19.08 -26.47
CA VAL A 335 -5.83 19.25 -25.05
C VAL A 335 -5.34 17.94 -24.43
N ARG A 336 -5.96 16.79 -24.75
CA ARG A 336 -5.49 15.49 -24.26
C ARG A 336 -4.14 15.09 -24.85
N ASN A 337 -3.89 15.38 -26.13
CA ASN A 337 -2.58 15.16 -26.75
C ASN A 337 -1.50 16.03 -26.10
N ASP A 338 -1.81 17.29 -25.74
CA ASP A 338 -0.89 18.16 -25.02
C ASP A 338 -0.48 17.57 -23.65
N ILE A 339 -1.40 16.89 -22.97
CA ILE A 339 -1.11 16.18 -21.73
C ILE A 339 -0.18 14.98 -21.99
N GLN A 340 -0.50 14.17 -23.00
CA GLN A 340 0.22 12.93 -23.28
C GLN A 340 1.64 13.13 -23.82
N PHE A 341 1.86 14.15 -24.66
CA PHE A 341 3.13 14.37 -25.35
C PHE A 341 4.00 15.48 -24.75
N GLY A 342 3.62 15.99 -23.58
CA GLY A 342 4.37 17.00 -22.84
C GLY A 342 4.03 18.45 -23.25
N LYS A 343 3.76 19.27 -22.23
CA LYS A 343 3.41 20.69 -22.34
C LYS A 343 4.57 21.49 -22.94
N ARG A 344 4.31 22.33 -23.94
CA ARG A 344 5.35 23.15 -24.62
C ARG A 344 5.50 24.58 -24.07
N THR A 345 4.65 25.01 -23.12
CA THR A 345 4.63 26.41 -22.63
C THR A 345 4.42 26.52 -21.12
N PRO A 346 4.94 27.59 -20.48
CA PRO A 346 4.63 27.93 -19.09
C PRO A 346 3.13 28.09 -18.90
N GLN A 347 2.61 27.59 -17.79
CA GLN A 347 1.17 27.59 -17.51
C GLN A 347 0.84 28.48 -16.33
N THR A 348 -0.27 29.21 -16.44
CA THR A 348 -0.88 29.83 -15.26
C THR A 348 -1.42 28.75 -14.32
N ARG A 349 -1.65 29.09 -13.05
CA ARG A 349 -2.23 28.14 -12.07
C ARG A 349 -3.59 27.59 -12.53
N GLY A 350 -4.40 28.42 -13.20
CA GLY A 350 -5.69 28.00 -13.77
C GLY A 350 -5.57 27.02 -14.92
N GLU A 351 -4.61 27.25 -15.81
CA GLU A 351 -4.33 26.33 -16.92
C GLU A 351 -3.82 24.99 -16.41
N ALA A 352 -2.88 25.01 -15.46
CA ALA A 352 -2.36 23.79 -14.83
C ALA A 352 -3.48 22.97 -14.18
N GLU A 353 -4.40 23.63 -13.47
CA GLU A 353 -5.58 22.96 -12.88
C GLU A 353 -6.53 22.43 -13.96
N TYR A 354 -6.80 23.20 -15.02
CA TYR A 354 -7.65 22.74 -16.11
C TYR A 354 -7.10 21.45 -16.74
N TYR A 355 -5.80 21.39 -17.05
CA TYR A 355 -5.17 20.18 -17.56
C TYR A 355 -5.25 19.01 -16.56
N ARG A 356 -5.09 19.27 -15.25
CA ARG A 356 -5.27 18.25 -14.22
C ARG A 356 -6.71 17.70 -14.24
N LEU A 357 -7.72 18.56 -14.27
CA LEU A 357 -9.12 18.16 -14.34
C LEU A 357 -9.44 17.40 -15.64
N VAL A 358 -8.87 17.81 -16.78
CA VAL A 358 -9.03 17.06 -18.04
C VAL A 358 -8.43 15.65 -17.92
N SER A 359 -7.27 15.50 -17.27
CA SER A 359 -6.64 14.18 -17.08
C SER A 359 -7.47 13.23 -16.20
N GLN A 360 -8.28 13.77 -15.29
CA GLN A 360 -9.22 13.03 -14.45
C GLN A 360 -10.61 12.85 -15.10
N SER A 361 -10.90 13.60 -16.17
CA SER A 361 -12.21 13.61 -16.81
C SER A 361 -12.44 12.37 -17.70
N ARG A 362 -13.62 11.75 -17.56
CA ARG A 362 -14.08 10.70 -18.48
C ARG A 362 -14.38 11.31 -19.86
N PRO A 363 -14.31 10.52 -20.96
CA PRO A 363 -14.71 10.98 -22.29
C PRO A 363 -16.13 11.57 -22.34
N SER A 364 -17.08 11.01 -21.59
CA SER A 364 -18.46 11.49 -21.49
C SER A 364 -18.58 12.92 -20.91
N TRP A 365 -17.58 13.39 -20.16
CA TRP A 365 -17.55 14.73 -19.56
C TRP A 365 -16.83 15.78 -20.41
N ALA A 366 -16.47 15.44 -21.66
CA ALA A 366 -15.79 16.36 -22.57
C ALA A 366 -16.51 17.72 -22.67
N GLN A 367 -17.84 17.72 -22.79
CA GLN A 367 -18.61 18.96 -22.92
C GLN A 367 -18.50 19.85 -21.68
N ILE A 368 -18.38 19.26 -20.48
CA ILE A 368 -18.20 20.02 -19.24
C ILE A 368 -16.85 20.75 -19.26
N MET A 369 -15.79 20.05 -19.69
CA MET A 369 -14.46 20.65 -19.81
C MET A 369 -14.44 21.75 -20.89
N CYS A 370 -15.12 21.54 -22.02
CA CYS A 370 -15.24 22.53 -23.08
C CYS A 370 -15.97 23.81 -22.64
N ASN A 371 -16.94 23.68 -21.73
CA ASN A 371 -17.70 24.83 -21.20
C ASN A 371 -16.89 25.71 -20.25
N GLU A 372 -15.81 25.18 -19.69
CA GLU A 372 -14.97 25.81 -18.67
C GLU A 372 -13.54 26.10 -19.18
N THR A 373 -13.34 26.05 -20.50
CA THR A 373 -12.01 26.18 -21.13
C THR A 373 -11.42 27.57 -20.91
N PRO A 374 -10.22 27.70 -20.31
CA PRO A 374 -9.50 28.97 -20.29
C PRO A 374 -9.25 29.49 -21.71
N ALA A 375 -9.48 30.78 -21.95
CA ALA A 375 -9.37 31.39 -23.29
C ALA A 375 -7.99 31.15 -23.93
N ALA A 376 -6.91 31.21 -23.15
CA ALA A 376 -5.56 30.95 -23.64
C ALA A 376 -5.36 29.50 -24.11
N ILE A 377 -5.99 28.51 -23.43
CA ILE A 377 -5.94 27.11 -23.87
C ILE A 377 -6.70 26.96 -25.18
N PHE A 378 -7.85 27.61 -25.31
CA PHE A 378 -8.63 27.61 -26.54
C PHE A 378 -7.84 28.19 -27.72
N GLU A 379 -7.26 29.39 -27.59
CA GLU A 379 -6.49 30.03 -28.65
C GLU A 379 -5.24 29.23 -29.05
N ASN A 380 -4.56 28.62 -28.06
CA ASN A 380 -3.44 27.72 -28.32
C ASN A 380 -3.87 26.47 -29.10
N ALA A 381 -4.99 25.85 -28.72
CA ALA A 381 -5.53 24.69 -29.41
C ALA A 381 -5.96 25.04 -30.85
N LYS A 382 -6.63 26.18 -31.02
CA LYS A 382 -7.00 26.72 -32.33
C LYS A 382 -5.79 26.92 -33.24
N THR A 383 -4.76 27.60 -32.74
CA THR A 383 -3.52 27.83 -33.50
C THR A 383 -2.87 26.52 -33.95
N ARG A 384 -2.82 25.51 -33.07
CA ARG A 384 -2.27 24.19 -33.41
C ARG A 384 -3.11 23.46 -34.45
N TYR A 385 -4.42 23.55 -34.35
CA TYR A 385 -5.33 22.98 -35.33
C TYR A 385 -5.08 23.61 -36.72
N GLU A 386 -5.02 24.94 -36.79
CA GLU A 386 -4.76 25.68 -38.03
C GLU A 386 -3.41 25.29 -38.66
N VAL A 387 -2.34 25.17 -37.86
CA VAL A 387 -1.03 24.69 -38.33
C VAL A 387 -1.13 23.27 -38.89
N THR A 388 -1.79 22.36 -38.17
CA THR A 388 -1.95 20.97 -38.59
C THR A 388 -2.75 20.87 -39.90
N GLN A 389 -3.77 21.70 -40.08
CA GLN A 389 -4.56 21.73 -41.31
C GLN A 389 -3.76 22.31 -42.48
N ARG A 390 -2.96 23.36 -42.27
CA ARG A 390 -2.04 23.87 -43.30
C ARG A 390 -1.05 22.81 -43.74
N GLU A 391 -0.44 22.09 -42.80
CA GLU A 391 0.49 20.99 -43.11
C GLU A 391 -0.19 19.86 -43.90
N LYS A 392 -1.43 19.49 -43.52
CA LYS A 392 -2.22 18.51 -44.27
C LYS A 392 -2.57 18.98 -45.67
N ALA A 393 -2.99 20.24 -45.82
CA ALA A 393 -3.31 20.87 -47.10
C ALA A 393 -2.08 20.95 -48.00
N GLU A 394 -0.91 21.34 -47.47
CA GLU A 394 0.36 21.30 -48.20
C GLU A 394 0.75 19.89 -48.62
N LYS A 395 0.54 18.89 -47.76
CA LYS A 395 0.79 17.49 -48.08
C LYS A 395 -0.17 16.95 -49.14
N ALA A 396 -1.46 17.29 -49.08
CA ALA A 396 -2.47 16.93 -50.07
C ALA A 396 -2.20 17.61 -51.42
N ASN A 397 -1.80 18.88 -51.42
CA ASN A 397 -1.37 19.60 -52.62
C ASN A 397 -0.11 18.99 -53.25
N ARG A 398 0.82 18.44 -52.45
CA ARG A 398 1.95 17.64 -52.94
C ARG A 398 1.53 16.28 -53.53
N LEU A 399 0.37 15.77 -53.16
CA LEU A 399 -0.18 14.47 -53.59
C LEU A 399 -1.29 14.60 -54.66
N ALA A 400 -1.62 15.83 -55.09
CA ALA A 400 -2.63 16.14 -56.11
C ALA A 400 -4.03 15.55 -55.85
N GLU A 401 -4.47 15.52 -54.59
CA GLU A 401 -5.83 15.13 -54.21
C GLU A 401 -6.72 16.37 -53.94
N PRO A 402 -8.00 16.38 -54.35
CA PRO A 402 -8.90 17.50 -54.09
C PRO A 402 -9.16 17.67 -52.59
N GLN A 403 -9.05 18.91 -52.10
CA GLN A 403 -9.34 19.25 -50.70
C GLN A 403 -10.83 19.04 -50.40
N ALA A 404 -11.14 18.30 -49.33
CA ALA A 404 -12.49 18.23 -48.80
C ALA A 404 -12.91 19.62 -48.26
N PRO A 405 -14.18 20.03 -48.43
CA PRO A 405 -14.66 21.32 -47.96
C PRO A 405 -14.53 21.46 -46.44
N ASN A 406 -14.17 22.67 -45.99
CA ASN A 406 -13.86 23.00 -44.61
C ASN A 406 -15.14 23.26 -43.80
N GLU A 407 -15.59 22.26 -43.05
CA GLU A 407 -16.76 22.32 -42.15
C GLU A 407 -16.67 23.46 -41.10
N TRP A 408 -15.48 24.04 -40.88
CA TRP A 408 -15.29 25.17 -39.96
C TRP A 408 -15.64 26.56 -40.52
N ASP A 409 -15.80 26.72 -41.83
CA ASP A 409 -16.19 28.02 -42.40
C ASP A 409 -17.68 28.36 -42.11
N GLU A 410 -18.53 27.33 -41.93
CA GLU A 410 -19.91 27.49 -41.48
C GLU A 410 -20.00 27.81 -39.98
N ILE A 411 -19.13 27.20 -39.17
CA ILE A 411 -18.99 27.45 -37.72
C ILE A 411 -18.47 28.87 -37.45
N LEU A 412 -17.49 29.36 -38.23
CA LEU A 412 -16.96 30.72 -38.13
C LEU A 412 -18.00 31.80 -38.45
N LYS A 413 -18.94 31.51 -39.35
CA LYS A 413 -20.06 32.41 -39.67
C LYS A 413 -21.07 32.50 -38.52
N GLY A 414 -21.39 31.37 -37.87
CA GLY A 414 -22.26 31.33 -36.68
C GLY A 414 -21.67 32.01 -35.44
N LEU A 415 -20.35 31.93 -35.24
CA LEU A 415 -19.65 32.57 -34.12
C LEU A 415 -19.54 34.11 -34.26
N ASN A 416 -19.33 34.62 -35.48
CA ASN A 416 -19.33 36.07 -35.74
C ASN A 416 -20.71 36.72 -35.55
N ASP A 417 -21.78 36.01 -35.91
CA ASP A 417 -23.15 36.48 -35.70
C ASP A 417 -23.57 36.46 -34.21
N TYR A 418 -22.94 35.61 -33.39
CA TYR A 418 -23.19 35.51 -31.95
C TYR A 418 -22.34 36.48 -31.11
N ALA A 419 -21.08 36.72 -31.49
CA ALA A 419 -20.20 37.70 -30.83
C ALA A 419 -20.75 39.14 -30.86
N ASN A 420 -21.63 39.44 -31.82
CA ASN A 420 -22.31 40.73 -31.97
C ASN A 420 -23.70 40.80 -31.31
N ARG A 421 -24.14 39.75 -30.60
CA ARG A 421 -25.38 39.82 -29.80
C ARG A 421 -25.03 40.34 -28.40
N PRO A 422 -25.65 41.45 -27.94
CA PRO A 422 -25.54 41.81 -26.54
C PRO A 422 -26.13 40.65 -25.71
N SER A 423 -25.26 40.04 -24.91
CA SER A 423 -25.62 38.94 -24.00
C SER A 423 -26.83 39.32 -23.16
N SER A 424 -27.98 38.70 -23.43
CA SER A 424 -29.09 38.69 -22.51
C SER A 424 -28.81 37.63 -21.45
N LYS A 425 -28.36 38.09 -20.27
CA LYS A 425 -28.15 37.37 -18.98
C LYS A 425 -26.71 37.26 -18.46
N SER A 426 -25.85 38.24 -18.71
CA SER A 426 -24.63 38.43 -17.91
C SER A 426 -24.37 39.90 -17.62
N GLY A 427 -25.10 40.46 -16.65
CA GLY A 427 -24.58 41.61 -15.93
C GLY A 427 -23.49 41.13 -14.96
N PRO A 428 -22.33 41.80 -14.87
CA PRO A 428 -21.34 41.49 -13.84
C PRO A 428 -21.97 41.69 -12.46
N TYR A 429 -21.62 40.85 -11.48
CA TYR A 429 -21.87 41.19 -10.08
C TYR A 429 -21.09 42.46 -9.76
N GLN A 430 -21.82 43.57 -9.69
CA GLN A 430 -21.34 44.83 -9.12
C GLN A 430 -21.60 44.74 -7.61
N PRO A 431 -20.58 44.87 -6.74
CA PRO A 431 -20.85 45.00 -5.32
C PRO A 431 -21.75 46.24 -5.11
N PRO A 432 -22.79 46.17 -4.27
CA PRO A 432 -23.68 47.31 -4.08
C PRO A 432 -22.88 48.53 -3.62
N THR A 433 -22.93 49.61 -4.42
CA THR A 433 -22.28 50.90 -4.16
C THR A 433 -22.92 51.64 -2.97
N THR A 434 -24.08 51.18 -2.52
CA THR A 434 -24.79 51.68 -1.36
C THR A 434 -25.00 50.56 -0.35
N ARG A 435 -24.41 50.68 0.84
CA ARG A 435 -24.65 49.74 1.97
C ARG A 435 -25.60 50.38 2.96
N CYS A 436 -26.74 49.75 3.19
CA CYS A 436 -27.74 50.21 4.15
C CYS A 436 -27.69 49.37 5.44
N TYR A 437 -27.59 50.05 6.58
CA TYR A 437 -27.64 49.44 7.90
C TYR A 437 -28.96 49.84 8.57
N THR A 438 -29.60 48.87 9.23
CA THR A 438 -30.78 49.14 10.07
C THR A 438 -30.28 49.76 11.38
N THR A 439 -30.62 51.02 11.64
CA THR A 439 -30.13 51.77 12.80
C THR A 439 -31.11 51.78 13.98
N GLY A 440 -32.31 51.25 13.78
CA GLY A 440 -33.35 51.10 14.80
C GLY A 440 -34.70 50.77 14.17
N TYR A 441 -35.73 50.59 14.99
CA TYR A 441 -37.11 50.40 14.55
C TYR A 441 -37.97 51.55 15.08
N THR A 442 -38.96 51.99 14.32
CA THR A 442 -39.97 52.95 14.80
C THR A 442 -40.86 52.29 15.85
N GLU A 443 -41.60 53.07 16.64
CA GLU A 443 -42.56 52.54 17.62
C GLU A 443 -43.66 51.66 16.99
N SER A 444 -43.90 51.83 15.67
CA SER A 444 -44.78 50.99 14.86
C SER A 444 -44.11 49.74 14.25
N GLY A 445 -42.85 49.46 14.58
CA GLY A 445 -42.13 48.24 14.17
C GLY A 445 -41.48 48.29 12.79
N LEU A 446 -41.42 49.45 12.14
CA LEU A 446 -40.78 49.61 10.83
C LEU A 446 -39.29 49.94 11.00
N ALA A 447 -38.41 49.23 10.29
CA ALA A 447 -36.96 49.40 10.38
C ALA A 447 -36.51 50.72 9.75
N ASN A 448 -35.87 51.59 10.53
CA ASN A 448 -35.15 52.75 10.05
C ASN A 448 -33.82 52.30 9.44
N ARG A 449 -33.58 52.68 8.19
CA ARG A 449 -32.36 52.33 7.44
C ARG A 449 -31.58 53.58 7.08
N VAL A 450 -30.28 53.56 7.36
CA VAL A 450 -29.33 54.58 6.92
C VAL A 450 -28.38 53.94 5.94
N CYS A 451 -28.22 54.58 4.79
CA CYS A 451 -27.46 54.08 3.65
C CYS A 451 -26.22 54.95 3.43
N PHE A 452 -25.08 54.31 3.20
CA PHE A 452 -23.82 54.98 2.88
C PHE A 452 -23.40 54.61 1.45
N GLU A 453 -23.02 55.62 0.68
CA GLU A 453 -22.41 55.48 -0.65
C GLU A 453 -20.90 55.62 -0.52
N ASN A 454 -20.14 54.78 -1.22
CA ASN A 454 -18.68 54.90 -1.31
C ASN A 454 -18.27 55.96 -2.33
#